data_AF-D3AMI9-F1
#
_entry.id   AF-D3AMI9-F1
#
_cell.length_a   1.000
_cell.length_b   1.000
_cell.length_c   1.000
_cell.angle_alpha   90.00
_cell.angle_beta   90.00
_cell.angle_gamma   90.00
#
_symmetry.space_group_name_H-M   'P 1'
#
loop_
_entity.id
_entity.type
_entity.pdbx_description
1 polymer ?
#
loop_
_entity_poly.entity_id
_entity_poly.type
_entity_poly.pdbx_seq_one_letter_code
_entity_poly.pdbx_strand_id
1 'polypeptide(L)'
;MVKLYDGGAFLIHGTELVPEQEAEKLVALTGKNITKEEAKKGTIAYSILKEHNTADNMEHLKLRFDSMASHDITFVGIIQTARASGLTEFPIPYVMTNCHNSLCAVGGTINEDDHIFGLSAAKKYGGIFVPPHIAVIHQYMREM
;
A
#
# COMPACT_ATOMS: atom_id res chain seq x y z
N MET A 1 -2.00 22.19 -18.19
CA MET A 1 -0.54 22.11 -17.98
C MET A 1 -0.32 21.93 -16.50
N VAL A 2 0.34 20.85 -16.06
CA VAL A 2 0.60 20.59 -14.63
C VAL A 2 1.87 21.33 -14.24
N LYS A 3 1.82 22.12 -13.14
CA LYS A 3 3.00 22.79 -12.60
C LYS A 3 3.79 21.80 -11.76
N LEU A 4 5.07 21.63 -12.09
CA LEU A 4 6.01 20.86 -11.28
C LEU A 4 6.80 21.81 -10.39
N TYR A 5 7.03 21.40 -9.16
CA TYR A 5 7.87 22.12 -8.22
C TYR A 5 9.20 21.37 -8.11
N ASP A 6 10.29 22.12 -8.10
CA ASP A 6 11.59 21.58 -7.67
C ASP A 6 11.53 21.49 -6.14
N GLY A 7 11.74 20.32 -5.53
CA GLY A 7 11.61 20.13 -4.07
C GLY A 7 10.18 19.99 -3.52
N GLY A 8 10.02 20.19 -2.20
CA GLY A 8 8.74 20.05 -1.50
C GLY A 8 7.84 21.29 -1.57
N ALA A 9 6.64 21.18 -1.01
CA ALA A 9 5.73 22.31 -0.82
C ALA A 9 4.94 22.15 0.49
N PHE A 10 4.56 23.29 1.07
CA PHE A 10 3.67 23.38 2.23
C PHE A 10 2.27 23.72 1.75
N LEU A 11 1.26 23.03 2.30
CA LEU A 11 -0.15 23.36 2.07
C LEU A 11 -0.70 24.10 3.29
N ILE A 12 -0.98 25.39 3.13
CA ILE A 12 -1.46 26.28 4.17
C ILE A 12 -2.97 26.41 4.07
N HIS A 13 -3.67 26.17 5.18
CA HIS A 13 -5.13 26.21 5.30
C HIS A 13 -5.89 25.39 4.24
N GLY A 14 -5.26 24.38 3.65
CA GLY A 14 -5.86 23.50 2.63
C GLY A 14 -5.99 24.12 1.23
N THR A 15 -5.56 25.37 1.02
CA THR A 15 -5.80 26.11 -0.23
C THR A 15 -4.55 26.72 -0.85
N GLU A 16 -3.56 27.09 -0.03
CA GLU A 16 -2.38 27.82 -0.50
C GLU A 16 -1.15 26.90 -0.51
N LEU A 17 -0.51 26.77 -1.66
CA LEU A 17 0.72 26.00 -1.82
C LEU A 17 1.94 26.92 -1.84
N VAL A 18 2.82 26.77 -0.85
CA VAL A 18 4.08 27.49 -0.73
C VAL A 18 5.24 26.54 -1.05
N PRO A 19 6.04 26.79 -2.10
CA PRO A 19 7.24 26.00 -2.39
C PRO A 19 8.21 26.00 -1.21
N GLU A 20 8.97 24.91 -1.04
CA GLU A 20 9.97 24.80 0.02
C GLU A 20 11.05 25.89 -0.09
N GLN A 21 11.39 26.34 -1.30
CA GLN A 21 12.34 27.43 -1.54
C GLN A 21 11.82 28.80 -1.07
N GLU A 22 10.51 28.92 -0.85
CA GLU A 22 9.85 30.15 -0.39
C GLU A 22 9.35 30.01 1.07
N ALA A 23 9.98 29.11 1.84
CA ALA A 23 9.59 28.82 3.23
C ALA A 23 9.64 30.06 4.14
N GLU A 24 10.38 31.10 3.79
CA GLU A 24 10.38 32.39 4.50
C GLU A 24 9.00 33.06 4.53
N LYS A 25 8.13 32.77 3.54
CA LYS A 25 6.75 33.29 3.49
C LYS A 25 5.84 32.66 4.54
N LEU A 26 6.20 31.49 5.07
CA LEU A 26 5.38 30.76 6.04
C LEU A 26 5.11 31.57 7.30
N VAL A 27 6.09 32.36 7.77
CA VAL A 27 5.94 33.19 8.97
C VAL A 27 4.89 34.28 8.74
N ALA A 28 4.90 34.92 7.56
CA ALA A 28 3.92 35.94 7.22
C ALA A 28 2.49 35.36 7.08
N LEU A 29 2.38 34.14 6.56
CA LEU A 29 1.08 33.49 6.30
C LEU A 29 0.48 32.81 7.53
N THR A 30 1.31 32.31 8.44
CA THR A 30 0.86 31.48 9.58
C THR A 30 1.12 32.12 10.94
N GLY A 31 1.92 33.19 11.00
CA GLY A 31 2.40 33.79 12.24
C GLY A 31 3.37 32.90 13.03
N LYS A 32 3.82 31.78 12.47
CA LYS A 32 4.67 30.78 13.14
C LYS A 32 5.89 30.46 12.30
N ASN A 33 7.01 30.20 12.98
CA ASN A 33 8.19 29.63 12.34
C ASN A 33 8.02 28.10 12.25
N ILE A 34 7.41 27.65 11.14
CA ILE A 34 7.12 26.24 10.90
C ILE A 34 8.33 25.58 10.23
N THR A 35 8.88 24.55 10.85
CA THR A 35 9.91 23.72 10.22
C THR A 35 9.27 22.63 9.38
N LYS A 36 10.03 22.10 8.40
CA LYS A 36 9.62 20.94 7.61
C LYS A 36 9.25 19.74 8.48
N GLU A 37 10.05 19.46 9.52
CA GLU A 37 9.80 18.34 10.42
C GLU A 37 8.51 18.51 11.23
N GLU A 38 8.18 19.74 11.62
CA GLU A 38 6.92 20.01 12.30
C GLU A 38 5.73 19.91 11.32
N ALA A 39 5.88 20.46 10.11
CA ALA A 39 4.84 20.38 9.08
C ALA A 39 4.51 18.94 8.67
N LYS A 40 5.51 18.05 8.59
CA LYS A 40 5.30 16.62 8.31
C LYS A 40 4.29 15.98 9.26
N LYS A 41 4.30 16.37 10.55
CA LYS A 41 3.39 15.82 11.57
C LYS A 41 1.91 16.15 11.30
N GLY A 42 1.65 17.22 10.56
CA GLY A 42 0.30 17.63 10.15
C GLY A 42 -0.23 16.87 8.92
N THR A 43 0.57 16.01 8.28
CA THR A 43 0.14 15.26 7.10
C THR A 43 -0.74 14.06 7.48
N ILE A 44 -1.67 13.70 6.58
CA ILE A 44 -2.45 12.47 6.71
C ILE A 44 -1.53 11.25 6.74
N ALA A 45 -0.48 11.24 5.91
CA ALA A 45 0.50 10.16 5.87
C ALA A 45 1.17 9.95 7.24
N TYR A 46 1.61 11.03 7.90
CA TYR A 46 2.19 10.92 9.24
C TYR A 46 1.19 10.34 10.25
N SER A 47 -0.06 10.79 10.22
CA SER A 47 -1.11 10.30 11.12
C SER A 47 -1.38 8.81 10.90
N ILE A 48 -1.50 8.36 9.65
CA ILE A 48 -1.67 6.94 9.31
C ILE A 48 -0.47 6.12 9.78
N LEU A 49 0.76 6.54 9.44
CA LEU A 49 1.97 5.81 9.82
C LEU A 49 2.12 5.72 11.34
N LYS A 50 1.85 6.82 12.06
CA LYS A 50 1.93 6.86 13.51
C LYS A 50 0.93 5.90 14.17
N GLU A 51 -0.31 5.88 13.69
CA GLU A 51 -1.36 5.00 14.23
C GLU A 51 -1.03 3.51 14.04
N HIS A 52 -0.32 3.16 12.97
CA HIS A 52 0.05 1.79 12.65
C HIS A 52 1.46 1.42 13.14
N ASN A 53 2.20 2.36 13.75
CA ASN A 53 3.54 2.13 14.24
C ASN A 53 3.51 1.50 15.63
N THR A 54 4.18 0.36 15.77
CA THR A 54 4.34 -0.37 17.04
C THR A 54 5.68 -0.08 17.72
N ALA A 55 6.57 0.69 17.08
CA ALA A 55 7.80 1.20 17.70
C ALA A 55 7.52 2.43 18.56
N ASP A 56 8.47 2.76 19.44
CA ASP A 56 8.44 3.93 20.32
C ASP A 56 8.88 5.23 19.64
N ASN A 57 9.33 5.17 18.38
CA ASN A 57 9.84 6.30 17.62
C ASN A 57 9.37 6.28 16.15
N MET A 58 9.40 7.45 15.52
CA MET A 58 8.99 7.65 14.12
C MET A 58 10.14 7.60 13.11
N GLU A 59 11.37 7.33 13.56
CA GLU A 59 12.55 7.22 12.71
C GLU A 59 12.70 5.80 12.15
N HIS A 60 12.47 4.79 12.99
CA HIS A 60 12.52 3.38 12.65
C HIS A 60 11.15 2.71 12.85
N LEU A 61 10.30 2.85 11.83
CA LEU A 61 8.93 2.35 11.86
C LEU A 61 8.88 0.81 11.96
N LYS A 62 7.99 0.32 12.82
CA LYS A 62 7.56 -1.09 12.87
C LYS A 62 6.06 -1.12 12.65
N LEU A 63 5.64 -1.24 11.41
CA LEU A 63 4.24 -1.07 11.04
C LEU A 63 3.44 -2.37 11.21
N ARG A 64 2.24 -2.26 11.78
CA ARG A 64 1.21 -3.29 11.70
C ARG A 64 0.39 -3.03 10.43
N PHE A 65 0.28 -4.03 9.57
CA PHE A 65 -0.58 -3.98 8.39
C PHE A 65 -1.98 -4.48 8.77
N ASP A 66 -3.03 -3.85 8.22
CA ASP A 66 -4.42 -4.28 8.46
C ASP A 66 -4.90 -5.29 7.43
N SER A 67 -4.33 -5.27 6.24
CA SER A 67 -4.65 -6.21 5.16
C SER A 67 -3.50 -6.34 4.18
N MET A 68 -3.54 -7.40 3.38
CA MET A 68 -2.62 -7.64 2.28
C MET A 68 -3.39 -7.88 0.99
N ALA A 69 -2.75 -7.54 -0.12
CA ALA A 69 -3.22 -7.87 -1.45
C ALA A 69 -2.03 -8.29 -2.32
N SER A 70 -2.21 -9.31 -3.14
CA SER A 70 -1.23 -9.77 -4.11
C SER A 70 -1.93 -10.28 -5.36
N HIS A 71 -1.16 -10.40 -6.43
CA HIS A 71 -1.62 -10.95 -7.69
C HIS A 71 -0.90 -12.25 -8.01
N ASP A 72 -1.52 -13.06 -8.87
CA ASP A 72 -1.02 -14.32 -9.48
C ASP A 72 0.49 -14.44 -9.65
N ILE A 73 1.17 -13.42 -10.20
CA ILE A 73 2.63 -13.48 -10.40
C ILE A 73 3.42 -13.58 -9.09
N THR A 74 2.89 -13.04 -7.98
CA THR A 74 3.64 -12.88 -6.71
C THR A 74 3.13 -13.73 -5.56
N PHE A 75 1.83 -14.04 -5.51
CA PHE A 75 1.26 -14.71 -4.34
C PHE A 75 1.81 -16.12 -4.12
N VAL A 76 2.23 -16.81 -5.19
CA VAL A 76 2.77 -18.18 -5.09
C VAL A 76 4.03 -18.18 -4.24
N GLY A 77 4.99 -17.30 -4.57
CA GLY A 77 6.23 -17.16 -3.81
C GLY A 77 5.98 -16.70 -2.38
N ILE A 78 5.11 -15.70 -2.18
CA ILE A 78 4.76 -15.17 -0.85
C ILE A 78 4.22 -16.29 0.05
N ILE A 79 3.25 -17.07 -0.45
CA ILE A 79 2.60 -18.15 0.31
C ILE A 79 3.56 -19.30 0.54
N GLN A 80 4.43 -19.64 -0.41
CA GLN A 80 5.45 -20.67 -0.22
C GLN A 80 6.43 -20.29 0.89
N THR A 81 6.92 -19.04 0.90
CA THR A 81 7.79 -18.53 1.97
C THR A 81 7.08 -18.52 3.32
N ALA A 82 5.83 -18.05 3.36
CA ALA A 82 5.04 -18.06 4.59
C ALA A 82 4.81 -19.50 5.10
N ARG A 83 4.45 -20.43 4.22
CA ARG A 83 4.30 -21.85 4.55
C ARG A 83 5.59 -22.46 5.08
N ALA A 84 6.73 -22.17 4.45
CA ALA A 84 8.04 -22.63 4.91
C ALA A 84 8.39 -22.06 6.30
N SER A 85 7.82 -20.91 6.65
CA SER A 85 7.96 -20.25 7.96
C SER A 85 6.93 -20.71 9.00
N GLY A 86 6.11 -21.73 8.70
CA GLY A 86 5.16 -22.32 9.64
C GLY A 86 3.73 -21.76 9.60
N LEU A 87 3.32 -21.11 8.50
CA LEU A 87 1.96 -20.58 8.34
C LEU A 87 0.88 -21.65 8.54
N THR A 88 -0.04 -21.41 9.48
CA THR A 88 -1.25 -22.22 9.72
C THR A 88 -2.52 -21.54 9.24
N GLU A 89 -2.57 -20.21 9.29
CA GLU A 89 -3.64 -19.34 8.80
C GLU A 89 -3.04 -17.96 8.48
N PHE A 90 -3.65 -17.18 7.58
CA PHE A 90 -3.19 -15.82 7.33
C PHE A 90 -3.49 -14.93 8.55
N PRO A 91 -2.50 -14.19 9.08
CA PRO A 91 -2.67 -13.42 10.31
C PRO A 91 -3.51 -12.15 10.13
N ILE A 92 -3.73 -11.73 8.89
CA ILE A 92 -4.54 -10.56 8.49
C ILE A 92 -5.29 -10.89 7.20
N PRO A 93 -6.40 -10.18 6.90
CA PRO A 93 -7.11 -10.31 5.64
C PRO A 93 -6.17 -10.26 4.43
N TYR A 94 -6.24 -11.27 3.57
CA TYR A 94 -5.37 -11.38 2.41
C TYR A 94 -6.18 -11.62 1.14
N VAL A 95 -6.07 -10.70 0.19
CA VAL A 95 -6.68 -10.81 -1.14
C VAL A 95 -5.67 -11.33 -2.15
N MET A 96 -6.05 -12.39 -2.86
CA MET A 96 -5.28 -13.00 -3.95
C MET A 96 -6.07 -12.83 -5.25
N THR A 97 -5.55 -12.01 -6.16
CA THR A 97 -6.19 -11.72 -7.44
C THR A 97 -5.47 -12.36 -8.62
N ASN A 98 -6.20 -12.71 -9.68
CA ASN A 98 -5.63 -13.36 -10.86
C ASN A 98 -5.67 -12.43 -12.08
N CYS A 99 -5.18 -11.19 -11.92
CA CYS A 99 -5.37 -10.14 -12.92
C CYS A 99 -4.24 -9.99 -13.97
N HIS A 100 -3.06 -10.60 -13.77
CA HIS A 100 -1.93 -10.44 -14.71
C HIS A 100 -1.79 -11.63 -15.67
N ASN A 101 -2.13 -12.85 -15.22
CA ASN A 101 -2.11 -14.07 -16.01
C ASN A 101 -3.50 -14.45 -16.57
N SER A 102 -4.33 -13.42 -16.79
CA SER A 102 -5.68 -13.53 -17.36
C SER A 102 -5.74 -13.31 -18.88
N LEU A 103 -4.68 -12.84 -19.55
CA LEU A 103 -4.71 -12.59 -21.01
C LEU A 103 -3.48 -13.21 -21.69
N CYS A 104 -3.68 -13.66 -22.94
CA CYS A 104 -2.88 -14.61 -23.74
C CYS A 104 -1.40 -14.27 -24.06
N ALA A 105 -0.61 -13.73 -23.14
CA ALA A 105 0.83 -13.53 -23.35
C ALA A 105 1.66 -14.74 -22.91
N VAL A 106 1.23 -15.44 -21.86
CA VAL A 106 1.84 -16.68 -21.34
C VAL A 106 0.71 -17.69 -21.11
N GLY A 107 0.05 -18.13 -22.18
CA GLY A 107 -1.09 -19.06 -22.08
C GLY A 107 -0.64 -20.51 -21.89
N GLY A 108 -1.22 -21.23 -20.93
CA GLY A 108 -0.95 -22.66 -20.71
C GLY A 108 -1.25 -23.12 -19.28
N THR A 109 -0.90 -24.38 -18.96
CA THR A 109 -1.17 -25.03 -17.66
C THR A 109 -0.54 -24.31 -16.47
N ILE A 110 0.52 -23.52 -16.68
CA ILE A 110 1.21 -22.77 -15.61
C ILE A 110 0.27 -21.76 -14.93
N ASN A 111 -0.55 -21.03 -15.70
CA ASN A 111 -1.47 -20.06 -15.12
C ASN A 111 -2.58 -20.76 -14.33
N GLU A 112 -3.07 -21.89 -14.85
CA GLU A 112 -4.06 -22.70 -14.15
C GLU A 112 -3.50 -23.26 -12.84
N ASP A 113 -2.25 -23.73 -12.84
CA ASP A 113 -1.57 -24.22 -11.64
C ASP A 113 -1.44 -23.12 -10.58
N ASP A 114 -1.04 -21.90 -10.96
CA ASP A 114 -0.96 -20.76 -10.04
C ASP A 114 -2.34 -20.37 -9.50
N HIS A 115 -3.37 -20.33 -10.35
CA HIS A 115 -4.74 -20.01 -9.94
C HIS A 115 -5.30 -21.07 -8.98
N ILE A 116 -5.08 -22.36 -9.26
CA ILE A 116 -5.49 -23.47 -8.38
C ILE A 116 -4.68 -23.44 -7.08
N PHE A 117 -3.40 -23.10 -7.12
CA PHE A 117 -2.59 -22.90 -5.93
C PHE A 117 -3.16 -21.79 -5.05
N GLY A 118 -3.47 -20.63 -5.62
CA GLY A 118 -4.07 -19.50 -4.92
C GLY A 118 -5.42 -19.84 -4.30
N LEU A 119 -6.29 -20.52 -5.06
CA LEU A 119 -7.60 -20.98 -4.56
C LEU A 119 -7.44 -21.99 -3.41
N SER A 120 -6.49 -22.91 -3.53
CA SER A 120 -6.21 -23.91 -2.49
C SER A 120 -5.64 -23.25 -1.23
N ALA A 121 -4.78 -22.26 -1.37
CA ALA A 121 -4.26 -21.47 -0.26
C ALA A 121 -5.38 -20.70 0.45
N ALA A 122 -6.29 -20.06 -0.29
CA ALA A 122 -7.45 -19.37 0.27
C ALA A 122 -8.35 -20.32 1.08
N LYS A 123 -8.61 -21.52 0.56
CA LYS A 123 -9.37 -22.56 1.26
C LYS A 123 -8.68 -23.07 2.52
N LYS A 124 -7.34 -23.17 2.49
CA LYS A 124 -6.56 -23.78 3.59
C LYS A 124 -6.24 -22.79 4.70
N TYR A 125 -5.77 -21.60 4.36
CA TYR A 125 -5.24 -20.60 5.28
C TYR A 125 -6.21 -19.44 5.53
N GLY A 126 -7.39 -19.45 4.88
CA GLY A 126 -8.31 -18.31 4.85
C GLY A 126 -7.95 -17.30 3.76
N GLY A 127 -8.67 -16.18 3.71
CA GLY A 127 -8.44 -15.11 2.72
C GLY A 127 -9.44 -15.13 1.56
N ILE A 128 -9.21 -14.24 0.60
CA ILE A 128 -10.16 -13.89 -0.45
C ILE A 128 -9.52 -14.17 -1.80
N PHE A 129 -10.07 -15.13 -2.53
CA PHE A 129 -9.64 -15.46 -3.87
C PHE A 129 -10.52 -14.76 -4.91
N VAL A 130 -9.93 -13.90 -5.73
CA VAL A 130 -10.62 -13.21 -6.82
C VAL A 130 -10.34 -13.96 -8.12
N PRO A 131 -11.34 -14.61 -8.74
CA PRO A 131 -11.13 -15.42 -9.94
C PRO A 131 -10.54 -14.63 -11.12
N PRO A 132 -9.91 -15.31 -12.09
CA PRO A 132 -9.41 -14.65 -13.30
C PRO A 132 -10.55 -13.96 -14.07
N HIS A 133 -10.21 -12.91 -14.81
CA HIS A 133 -11.14 -12.07 -15.59
C HIS A 133 -12.22 -11.30 -14.81
N ILE A 134 -12.23 -11.35 -13.48
CA ILE A 134 -13.26 -10.67 -12.66
C ILE A 134 -12.88 -9.22 -12.33
N ALA A 135 -11.65 -8.99 -11.87
CA ALA A 135 -11.22 -7.66 -11.45
C ALA A 135 -9.69 -7.52 -11.49
N VAL A 136 -9.21 -6.28 -11.63
CA VAL A 136 -7.82 -5.91 -11.39
C VAL A 136 -7.62 -5.61 -9.90
N ILE A 137 -6.49 -6.04 -9.32
CA ILE A 137 -6.19 -5.94 -7.88
C ILE A 137 -6.53 -4.58 -7.26
N HIS A 138 -6.13 -3.48 -7.91
CA HIS A 138 -6.30 -2.13 -7.35
C HIS A 138 -7.75 -1.63 -7.40
N GLN A 139 -8.54 -2.08 -8.38
CA GLN A 139 -9.96 -1.75 -8.43
C GLN A 139 -10.70 -2.52 -7.35
N TYR A 140 -10.46 -3.84 -7.27
CA TYR A 140 -11.06 -4.68 -6.25
C TYR A 140 -10.78 -4.15 -4.84
N MET A 141 -9.54 -3.72 -4.58
CA MET A 141 -9.17 -3.20 -3.27
C MET A 141 -9.74 -1.84 -2.91
N ARG A 142 -10.24 -1.09 -3.89
CA ARG A 142 -10.93 0.18 -3.64
C ARG A 142 -12.40 -0.03 -3.30
N GLU A 143 -13.00 -1.12 -3.78
CA GLU A 143 -14.45 -1.38 -3.71
C GLU A 143 -14.85 -2.37 -2.60
N MET A 144 -13.87 -2.94 -1.91
CA MET A 144 -14.01 -3.92 -0.83
C MET A 144 -14.10 -3.31 0.56
#